data_AF-W3A0R8-F1
#
_entry.id   AF-W3A0R8-F1
#
_cell.length_a   1.000
_cell.length_b   1.000
_cell.length_c   1.000
_cell.angle_alpha   90.00
_cell.angle_beta   90.00
_cell.angle_gamma   90.00
#
_symmetry.space_group_name_H-M   'P 1'
#
loop_
_entity.id
_entity.type
_entity.pdbx_description
1 polymer ?
#
loop_
_entity_poly.entity_id
_entity_poly.type
_entity_poly.pdbx_seq_one_letter_code
_entity_poly.pdbx_strand_id
1 'polypeptide(L)'
;MAKLKDLEAGDVSSKVDTSLWRRAGLFLLYCVVIVSISSLLMSTTVTHPSLFHARGAKFDRSVPRDKAIVLCMHDGVVPMGLSLVRELRCLGNQELIQVYHCFQDELSVKTREQLFAADSRLEIVDVCSDLVESGALDEETARHFRSWWIKPLALYHSNVPEVMLLDVDDLFMRDPAVLRTTEGYKRTGTTFFYDRVLPSDHFFNHKNENNVSYLESVLHTFDYSSIGVRQGYEPSEHLKQSFAYRGETAHEQDSSLVLVDKSRAGQAMEALWWLITKERFENSFSYGDKEAFWLSFELSKQEYFFSPWGVSVVDSSTDKDLERHNDSLCGSIAHYMPIEDEEPEFLYVNGKALLDPFAEGLTSHHTATTNVLYNTNPTHITPRQKRSPNRETKSGFTGGWPNECLRGFGAVPLPDNFAPQLLRRRMFYMGTRMDVPGALQACYPFNG
;
A
#
# COMPACT_ATOMS: atom_id res chain seq x y z
N MET A 1 -15.27 112.52 -5.49
CA MET A 1 -14.90 112.45 -6.92
C MET A 1 -14.75 110.98 -7.27
N ALA A 2 -15.34 110.36 -8.28
CA ALA A 2 -16.21 110.80 -9.37
C ALA A 2 -17.03 109.59 -9.86
N LYS A 3 -18.06 109.87 -10.65
CA LYS A 3 -19.14 109.01 -11.14
C LYS A 3 -18.72 108.02 -12.25
N LEU A 4 -19.37 106.84 -12.22
CA LEU A 4 -20.12 106.12 -13.28
C LEU A 4 -19.47 105.86 -14.67
N LYS A 5 -19.44 104.58 -15.11
CA LYS A 5 -20.34 104.00 -16.15
C LYS A 5 -20.00 102.53 -16.51
N ASP A 6 -21.07 101.82 -16.87
CA ASP A 6 -21.21 100.37 -17.13
C ASP A 6 -20.52 99.83 -18.38
N LEU A 7 -20.25 98.51 -18.38
CA LEU A 7 -20.47 97.59 -19.51
C LEU A 7 -20.32 96.12 -19.06
N GLU A 8 -21.31 95.29 -19.41
CA GLU A 8 -21.47 93.86 -19.08
C GLU A 8 -20.41 92.94 -19.72
N ALA A 9 -20.05 91.83 -19.06
CA ALA A 9 -19.75 90.53 -19.68
C ALA A 9 -19.58 89.38 -18.65
N GLY A 10 -20.39 88.32 -18.81
CA GLY A 10 -19.95 86.90 -18.73
C GLY A 10 -19.78 86.23 -17.36
N ASP A 11 -20.84 85.57 -16.88
CA ASP A 11 -20.75 84.51 -15.87
C ASP A 11 -20.38 83.17 -16.55
N VAL A 12 -19.22 82.60 -16.21
CA VAL A 12 -18.78 81.27 -16.65
C VAL A 12 -18.98 80.30 -15.49
N SER A 13 -20.17 79.70 -15.44
CA SER A 13 -20.45 78.53 -14.60
C SER A 13 -19.87 77.28 -15.27
N SER A 14 -18.75 76.77 -14.75
CA SER A 14 -18.19 75.49 -15.17
C SER A 14 -19.08 74.34 -14.68
N LYS A 15 -19.99 73.86 -15.54
CA LYS A 15 -20.73 72.61 -15.31
C LYS A 15 -19.74 71.43 -15.29
N VAL A 16 -19.54 70.85 -14.12
CA VAL A 16 -18.82 69.58 -13.95
C VAL A 16 -19.57 68.49 -14.71
N ASP A 17 -18.89 67.85 -15.67
CA ASP A 17 -19.46 66.83 -16.54
C ASP A 17 -19.68 65.52 -15.76
N THR A 18 -20.91 65.36 -15.25
CA THR A 18 -21.37 64.21 -14.46
C THR A 18 -21.35 62.89 -15.24
N SER A 19 -21.27 62.94 -16.57
CA SER A 19 -21.12 61.77 -17.45
C SER A 19 -19.78 61.07 -17.27
N LEU A 20 -18.70 61.85 -17.13
CA LEU A 20 -17.34 61.35 -17.05
C LEU A 20 -17.09 60.64 -15.71
N TRP A 21 -17.62 61.20 -14.62
CA TRP A 21 -17.58 60.59 -13.29
C TRP A 21 -18.41 59.31 -13.19
N ARG A 22 -19.56 59.23 -13.88
CA ARG A 22 -20.34 57.99 -13.97
C ARG A 22 -19.60 56.90 -14.75
N ARG A 23 -18.96 57.25 -15.86
CA ARG A 23 -18.16 56.29 -16.66
C ARG A 23 -16.92 55.81 -15.90
N ALA A 24 -16.23 56.70 -15.19
CA ALA A 24 -15.11 56.35 -14.33
C ALA A 24 -15.54 55.46 -13.15
N GLY A 25 -16.68 55.76 -12.52
CA GLY A 25 -17.25 54.94 -11.45
C GLY A 25 -17.66 53.54 -11.90
N LEU A 26 -18.29 53.41 -13.07
CA LEU A 26 -18.60 52.12 -13.69
C LEU A 26 -17.34 51.33 -14.04
N PHE A 27 -16.31 51.97 -14.59
CA PHE A 27 -15.04 51.32 -14.92
C PHE A 27 -14.34 50.80 -13.67
N LEU A 28 -14.30 51.59 -12.59
CA LEU A 28 -13.77 51.16 -11.29
C LEU A 28 -14.56 49.97 -10.72
N LEU A 29 -15.88 49.98 -10.82
CA LEU A 29 -16.73 48.88 -10.37
C LEU A 29 -16.43 47.58 -11.15
N TYR A 30 -16.28 47.68 -12.48
CA TYR A 30 -15.88 46.56 -13.33
C TYR A 30 -14.49 46.04 -12.97
N CYS A 31 -13.51 46.91 -12.73
CA CYS A 31 -12.18 46.51 -12.30
C CYS A 31 -12.23 45.78 -10.95
N VAL A 32 -13.00 46.27 -9.98
CA VAL A 32 -13.16 45.61 -8.67
C VAL A 32 -13.81 44.23 -8.83
N VAL A 33 -14.88 44.12 -9.62
CA VAL A 33 -15.55 42.83 -9.86
C VAL A 33 -14.63 41.85 -10.59
N ILE A 34 -13.87 42.29 -11.59
CA ILE A 34 -12.89 41.45 -12.30
C ILE A 34 -11.78 41.00 -11.35
N VAL A 35 -11.24 41.89 -10.52
CA VAL A 35 -10.23 41.54 -9.50
C VAL A 35 -10.81 40.57 -8.48
N SER A 36 -12.03 40.76 -8.00
CA SER A 36 -12.69 39.84 -7.06
C SER A 36 -12.96 38.47 -7.67
N ILE A 37 -13.43 38.40 -8.91
CA ILE A 37 -13.68 37.15 -9.63
C ILE A 37 -12.35 36.43 -9.92
N SER A 38 -11.32 37.14 -10.37
CA SER A 38 -9.99 36.56 -10.60
C SER A 38 -9.32 36.13 -9.29
N SER A 39 -9.52 36.86 -8.18
CA SER A 39 -9.07 36.44 -6.84
C SER A 39 -9.80 35.17 -6.37
N LEU A 40 -11.10 35.06 -6.63
CA LEU A 40 -11.90 33.89 -6.27
C LEU A 40 -11.51 32.66 -7.12
N LEU A 41 -11.27 32.85 -8.42
CA LEU A 41 -10.75 31.81 -9.34
C LEU A 41 -9.30 31.40 -9.01
N MET A 42 -8.44 32.34 -8.62
CA MET A 42 -7.09 32.04 -8.14
C MET A 42 -7.15 31.29 -6.80
N SER A 43 -8.07 31.66 -5.89
CA SER A 43 -8.24 30.99 -4.60
C SER A 43 -8.74 29.54 -4.72
N THR A 44 -9.47 29.20 -5.79
CA THR A 44 -9.85 27.80 -6.10
C THR A 44 -8.76 26.99 -6.81
N THR A 45 -7.60 27.60 -7.09
CA THR A 45 -6.49 26.94 -7.82
C THR A 45 -5.14 27.00 -7.10
N VAL A 46 -5.08 27.61 -5.92
CA VAL A 46 -3.94 27.43 -5.01
C VAL A 46 -4.18 26.11 -4.27
N THR A 47 -3.69 25.01 -4.86
CA THR A 47 -3.42 23.80 -4.09
C THR A 47 -2.36 24.16 -3.06
N HIS A 48 -2.80 24.54 -1.86
CA HIS A 48 -1.91 24.53 -0.70
C HIS A 48 -1.23 23.15 -0.70
N PRO A 49 0.11 23.06 -0.53
CA PRO A 49 0.69 21.79 -0.15
C PRO A 49 -0.13 21.29 1.03
N SER A 50 -0.75 20.11 0.92
CA SER A 50 -1.45 19.53 2.07
C SER A 50 -0.47 19.61 3.24
N LEU A 51 -0.90 20.21 4.36
CA LEU A 51 -0.09 20.41 5.56
C LEU A 51 0.59 19.11 6.02
N PHE A 52 0.04 17.98 5.57
CA PHE A 52 0.38 16.62 5.94
C PHE A 52 1.20 15.88 4.85
N HIS A 53 1.57 16.56 3.75
CA HIS A 53 2.50 16.04 2.75
C HIS A 53 3.86 16.74 2.86
N ALA A 54 4.89 15.97 3.20
CA ALA A 54 6.26 16.47 3.33
C ALA A 54 7.16 15.94 2.21
N ARG A 55 8.04 16.80 1.71
CA ARG A 55 9.00 16.51 0.64
C ARG A 55 10.38 17.04 0.99
N GLY A 56 11.41 16.32 0.57
CA GLY A 56 12.79 16.77 0.71
C GLY A 56 13.11 17.97 -0.17
N ALA A 57 14.16 18.72 0.19
CA ALA A 57 14.61 19.88 -0.60
C ALA A 57 15.02 19.53 -2.03
N LYS A 58 15.46 18.28 -2.27
CA LYS A 58 15.87 17.76 -3.58
C LYS A 58 14.76 16.98 -4.30
N PHE A 59 13.51 17.12 -3.86
CA PHE A 59 12.40 16.37 -4.47
C PHE A 59 12.24 16.70 -5.96
N ASP A 60 12.24 15.68 -6.79
CA ASP A 60 12.01 15.75 -8.23
C ASP A 60 10.53 16.05 -8.49
N ARG A 61 10.22 17.33 -8.69
CA ARG A 61 8.86 17.81 -8.97
C ARG A 61 8.31 17.39 -10.33
N SER A 62 9.14 16.81 -11.21
CA SER A 62 8.72 16.33 -12.52
C SER A 62 8.20 14.89 -12.49
N VAL A 63 8.36 14.17 -11.36
CA VAL A 63 7.87 12.80 -11.23
C VAL A 63 6.35 12.73 -11.51
N PRO A 64 5.91 11.85 -12.43
CA PRO A 64 4.49 11.63 -12.67
C PRO A 64 3.76 11.19 -11.39
N ARG A 65 2.47 11.53 -11.30
CA ARG A 65 1.59 11.19 -10.17
C ARG A 65 0.41 10.32 -10.58
N ASP A 66 0.51 9.67 -11.73
CA ASP A 66 -0.41 8.63 -12.19
C ASP A 66 -0.17 7.30 -11.46
N LYS A 67 1.08 7.04 -11.05
CA LYS A 67 1.51 5.81 -10.35
C LYS A 67 2.34 6.10 -9.11
N ALA A 68 2.13 5.30 -8.07
CA ALA A 68 2.96 5.34 -6.88
C ALA A 68 3.11 3.97 -6.22
N ILE A 69 4.30 3.76 -5.68
CA ILE A 69 4.57 2.74 -4.68
C ILE A 69 4.29 3.37 -3.31
N VAL A 70 3.47 2.71 -2.50
CA VAL A 70 3.08 3.16 -1.17
C VAL A 70 3.67 2.21 -0.14
N LEU A 71 4.42 2.77 0.80
CA LEU A 71 5.02 2.08 1.94
C LEU A 71 4.44 2.67 3.22
N CYS A 72 4.20 1.86 4.23
CA CYS A 72 3.76 2.35 5.53
C CYS A 72 4.88 2.14 6.55
N MET A 73 5.25 3.18 7.29
CA MET A 73 6.43 3.14 8.16
C MET A 73 6.20 3.88 9.48
N HIS A 74 6.77 3.31 10.53
CA HIS A 74 7.08 3.99 11.79
C HIS A 74 8.60 3.91 12.04
N ASP A 75 9.11 4.65 13.03
CA ASP A 75 10.56 4.78 13.27
C ASP A 75 11.31 3.43 13.34
N GLY A 76 10.67 2.40 13.93
CA GLY A 76 11.28 1.09 14.15
C GLY A 76 11.56 0.29 12.87
N VAL A 77 10.81 0.53 11.79
CA VAL A 77 10.90 -0.22 10.53
C VAL A 77 11.59 0.56 9.40
N VAL A 78 11.94 1.84 9.61
CA VAL A 78 12.60 2.65 8.57
C VAL A 78 13.90 2.05 8.05
N PRO A 79 14.76 1.40 8.84
CA PRO A 79 15.94 0.74 8.27
C PRO A 79 15.62 -0.30 7.19
N MET A 80 14.48 -0.97 7.31
CA MET A 80 13.97 -1.97 6.37
C MET A 80 13.24 -1.32 5.19
N GLY A 81 12.43 -0.29 5.47
CA GLY A 81 11.75 0.48 4.43
C GLY A 81 12.72 1.26 3.54
N LEU A 82 13.72 1.92 4.13
CA LEU A 82 14.73 2.68 3.40
C LEU A 82 15.60 1.79 2.53
N SER A 83 15.94 0.60 3.02
CA SER A 83 16.64 -0.36 2.18
C SER A 83 15.77 -0.77 0.98
N LEU A 84 14.43 -0.85 1.13
CA LEU A 84 13.54 -1.29 0.05
C LEU A 84 13.49 -0.23 -1.03
N VAL A 85 13.33 1.03 -0.61
CA VAL A 85 13.42 2.21 -1.47
C VAL A 85 14.69 2.14 -2.34
N ARG A 86 15.85 1.87 -1.72
CA ARG A 86 17.11 1.76 -2.46
C ARG A 86 17.16 0.55 -3.39
N GLU A 87 16.67 -0.60 -2.95
CA GLU A 87 16.59 -1.78 -3.81
C GLU A 87 15.72 -1.52 -5.05
N LEU A 88 14.53 -0.95 -4.89
CA LEU A 88 13.63 -0.60 -5.99
C LEU A 88 14.33 0.31 -7.01
N ARG A 89 15.07 1.34 -6.55
CA ARG A 89 15.87 2.18 -7.45
C ARG A 89 16.98 1.40 -8.16
N CYS A 90 17.61 0.45 -7.48
CA CYS A 90 18.61 -0.42 -8.08
C CYS A 90 18.06 -1.46 -9.06
N LEU A 91 16.76 -1.76 -8.98
CA LEU A 91 16.03 -2.54 -9.98
C LEU A 91 15.54 -1.68 -11.16
N GLY A 92 15.76 -0.37 -11.11
CA GLY A 92 15.42 0.57 -12.17
C GLY A 92 14.13 1.35 -11.92
N ASN A 93 13.40 1.08 -10.84
CA ASN A 93 12.11 1.73 -10.58
C ASN A 93 12.25 3.25 -10.49
N GLN A 94 11.42 3.97 -11.25
CA GLN A 94 11.41 5.42 -11.34
C GLN A 94 10.14 6.06 -10.77
N GLU A 95 9.18 5.27 -10.29
CA GLU A 95 7.87 5.73 -9.80
C GLU A 95 8.00 6.57 -8.52
N LEU A 96 6.99 7.41 -8.27
CA LEU A 96 6.82 8.10 -7.00
C LEU A 96 6.74 7.06 -5.87
N ILE A 97 7.45 7.30 -4.77
CA ILE A 97 7.26 6.56 -3.52
C ILE A 97 6.57 7.47 -2.52
N GLN A 98 5.47 7.00 -1.93
CA GLN A 98 4.82 7.66 -0.81
C GLN A 98 4.99 6.83 0.45
N VAL A 99 5.53 7.44 1.51
CA VAL A 99 5.63 6.83 2.84
C VAL A 99 4.52 7.36 3.72
N TYR A 100 3.58 6.48 4.08
CA TYR A 100 2.45 6.78 4.94
C TYR A 100 2.78 6.49 6.40
N HIS A 101 2.34 7.40 7.28
CA HIS A 101 2.39 7.27 8.74
C HIS A 101 1.20 8.01 9.38
N CYS A 102 1.07 7.88 10.69
CA CYS A 102 -0.01 8.40 11.51
C CYS A 102 0.49 9.27 12.66
N PHE A 103 0.24 10.58 12.52
CA PHE A 103 0.66 11.67 13.40
C PHE A 103 2.19 11.84 13.49
N GLN A 104 2.59 13.02 13.97
CA GLN A 104 3.98 13.46 13.98
C GLN A 104 4.91 12.67 14.92
N ASP A 105 4.37 12.04 15.96
CA ASP A 105 5.13 11.27 16.95
C ASP A 105 5.46 9.84 16.49
N GLU A 106 4.94 9.37 15.35
CA GLU A 106 5.25 8.02 14.81
C GLU A 106 6.52 7.98 13.95
N LEU A 107 6.83 9.08 13.25
CA LEU A 107 8.04 9.27 12.46
C LEU A 107 8.82 10.50 12.92
N SER A 108 9.97 10.29 13.55
CA SER A 108 10.82 11.37 14.04
C SER A 108 11.39 12.23 12.90
N VAL A 109 11.78 13.46 13.23
CA VAL A 109 12.45 14.38 12.29
C VAL A 109 13.70 13.75 11.67
N LYS A 110 14.52 13.05 12.47
CA LYS A 110 15.73 12.36 12.00
C LYS A 110 15.38 11.33 10.91
N THR A 111 14.38 10.50 11.17
CA THR A 111 13.92 9.46 10.25
C THR A 111 13.40 10.07 8.93
N ARG A 112 12.63 11.15 9.02
CA ARG A 112 12.11 11.87 7.85
C ARG A 112 13.25 12.45 6.99
N GLU A 113 14.26 13.03 7.62
CA GLU A 113 15.46 13.53 6.93
C GLU A 113 16.25 12.40 6.24
N GLN A 114 16.39 11.23 6.89
CA GLN A 114 17.03 10.05 6.29
C GLN A 114 16.26 9.56 5.04
N LEU A 115 14.93 9.51 5.11
CA LEU A 115 14.07 9.14 3.97
C LEU A 115 14.27 10.10 2.78
N PHE A 116 14.22 11.41 3.02
CA PHE A 116 14.42 12.42 1.98
C PHE A 116 15.85 12.46 1.43
N ALA A 117 16.84 12.11 2.24
CA ALA A 117 18.23 12.03 1.79
C ALA A 117 18.48 10.82 0.88
N ALA A 118 17.73 9.73 1.07
CA ALA A 118 17.93 8.48 0.34
C ALA A 118 17.25 8.45 -1.04
N ASP A 119 16.17 9.22 -1.25
CA ASP A 119 15.45 9.23 -2.51
C ASP A 119 14.80 10.58 -2.84
N SER A 120 15.08 11.10 -4.03
CA SER A 120 14.53 12.36 -4.52
C SER A 120 13.10 12.25 -5.06
N ARG A 121 12.52 11.06 -5.13
CA ARG A 121 11.14 10.81 -5.57
C ARG A 121 10.29 10.21 -4.45
N LEU A 122 10.70 10.43 -3.21
CA LEU A 122 9.98 10.02 -2.03
C LEU A 122 9.30 11.23 -1.37
N GLU A 123 8.02 11.08 -1.06
CA GLU A 123 7.29 11.99 -0.19
C GLU A 123 6.71 11.25 1.01
N ILE A 124 6.46 11.97 2.09
CA ILE A 124 5.91 11.44 3.35
C ILE A 124 4.51 12.02 3.54
N VAL A 125 3.55 11.18 3.94
CA VAL A 125 2.14 11.52 4.13
C VAL A 125 1.71 11.16 5.55
N ASP A 126 1.28 12.16 6.32
CA ASP A 126 0.65 11.98 7.63
C ASP A 126 -0.87 11.81 7.44
N VAL A 127 -1.29 10.58 7.15
CA VAL A 127 -2.68 10.30 6.78
C VAL A 127 -3.65 10.48 7.95
N CYS A 128 -3.22 10.17 9.18
CA CYS A 128 -4.07 10.31 10.34
C CYS A 128 -4.35 11.80 10.65
N SER A 129 -3.33 12.66 10.61
CA SER A 129 -3.56 14.09 10.86
C SER A 129 -4.43 14.72 9.77
N ASP A 130 -4.28 14.32 8.50
CA ASP A 130 -5.10 14.83 7.39
C ASP A 130 -6.59 14.42 7.55
N LEU A 131 -6.84 13.16 7.90
CA LEU A 131 -8.20 12.65 8.11
C LEU A 131 -8.86 13.21 9.38
N VAL A 132 -8.07 13.54 10.41
CA VAL A 132 -8.58 14.23 11.62
C VAL A 132 -8.91 15.70 11.33
N GLU A 133 -8.01 16.42 10.67
CA GLU A 133 -8.21 17.83 10.32
C GLU A 133 -9.42 18.03 9.38
N SER A 134 -9.61 17.10 8.43
CA SER A 134 -10.78 17.11 7.54
C SER A 134 -12.09 16.68 8.21
N GLY A 135 -12.03 16.13 9.43
CA GLY A 135 -13.19 15.61 10.16
C GLY A 135 -13.70 14.26 9.66
N ALA A 136 -12.94 13.56 8.81
CA ALA A 136 -13.28 12.23 8.31
C ALA A 136 -13.09 11.14 9.38
N LEU A 137 -12.16 11.35 10.31
CA LEU A 137 -11.96 10.52 11.50
C LEU A 137 -11.82 11.39 12.74
N ASP A 138 -12.23 10.89 13.89
CA ASP A 138 -11.76 11.44 15.16
C ASP A 138 -10.35 10.91 15.50
N GLU A 139 -9.67 11.61 16.42
CA GLU A 139 -8.29 11.28 16.78
C GLU A 139 -8.16 9.88 17.42
N GLU A 140 -9.14 9.46 18.21
CA GLU A 140 -9.13 8.15 18.88
C GLU A 140 -9.18 7.02 17.84
N THR A 141 -10.14 7.09 16.91
CA THR A 141 -10.26 6.15 15.79
C THR A 141 -9.01 6.16 14.91
N ALA A 142 -8.46 7.34 14.60
CA ALA A 142 -7.25 7.47 13.79
C ALA A 142 -6.04 6.78 14.45
N ARG A 143 -5.87 6.86 15.78
CA ARG A 143 -4.76 6.18 16.48
C ARG A 143 -4.76 4.67 16.32
N HIS A 144 -5.90 4.03 16.12
CA HIS A 144 -5.98 2.58 15.84
C HIS A 144 -5.35 2.18 14.50
N PHE A 145 -5.14 3.12 13.59
CA PHE A 145 -4.43 2.87 12.34
C PHE A 145 -2.91 2.78 12.50
N ARG A 146 -2.33 2.99 13.69
CA ARG A 146 -0.93 2.64 13.99
C ARG A 146 -0.72 1.13 14.10
N SER A 147 -1.04 0.42 13.04
CA SER A 147 -1.09 -1.03 12.92
C SER A 147 -1.06 -1.41 11.43
N TRP A 148 -1.18 -2.69 11.08
CA TRP A 148 -1.28 -3.14 9.68
C TRP A 148 -2.40 -2.43 8.89
N TRP A 149 -3.44 -1.97 9.57
CA TRP A 149 -4.56 -1.28 8.95
C TRP A 149 -4.22 0.08 8.32
N ILE A 150 -3.04 0.65 8.56
CA ILE A 150 -2.61 1.85 7.83
C ILE A 150 -2.50 1.60 6.32
N LYS A 151 -2.20 0.37 5.88
CA LYS A 151 -2.08 0.04 4.45
C LYS A 151 -3.38 0.30 3.68
N PRO A 152 -4.54 -0.27 4.07
CA PRO A 152 -5.79 0.04 3.38
C PRO A 152 -6.23 1.49 3.59
N LEU A 153 -5.88 2.14 4.72
CA LEU A 153 -6.10 3.57 4.90
C LEU A 153 -5.31 4.40 3.88
N ALA A 154 -4.04 4.04 3.64
CA ALA A 154 -3.18 4.67 2.67
C ALA A 154 -3.69 4.47 1.23
N LEU A 155 -4.17 3.27 0.90
CA LEU A 155 -4.84 3.02 -0.38
C LEU A 155 -6.06 3.92 -0.55
N TYR A 156 -6.96 3.96 0.44
CA TYR A 156 -8.16 4.83 0.42
C TYR A 156 -7.79 6.31 0.25
N HIS A 157 -6.86 6.81 1.07
CA HIS A 157 -6.47 8.22 1.12
C HIS A 157 -5.68 8.68 -0.11
N SER A 158 -4.84 7.82 -0.68
CA SER A 158 -3.90 8.25 -1.74
C SER A 158 -4.59 8.94 -2.91
N ASN A 159 -4.00 10.04 -3.37
CA ASN A 159 -4.52 10.80 -4.51
C ASN A 159 -3.98 10.31 -5.86
N VAL A 160 -3.27 9.18 -5.87
CA VAL A 160 -2.67 8.60 -7.06
C VAL A 160 -3.61 7.54 -7.64
N PRO A 161 -3.89 7.54 -8.96
CA PRO A 161 -4.76 6.55 -9.59
C PRO A 161 -4.27 5.11 -9.40
N GLU A 162 -3.01 4.84 -9.75
CA GLU A 162 -2.46 3.48 -9.74
C GLU A 162 -1.52 3.27 -8.55
N VAL A 163 -2.00 2.57 -7.53
CA VAL A 163 -1.29 2.34 -6.27
C VAL A 163 -0.70 0.93 -6.22
N MET A 164 0.53 0.82 -5.73
CA MET A 164 1.18 -0.45 -5.37
C MET A 164 1.61 -0.38 -3.91
N LEU A 165 0.88 -1.06 -3.01
CA LEU A 165 1.29 -1.21 -1.62
C LEU A 165 2.31 -2.34 -1.51
N LEU A 166 3.42 -2.07 -0.82
CA LEU A 166 4.43 -3.07 -0.49
C LEU A 166 4.63 -3.14 1.03
N ASP A 167 4.91 -4.33 1.51
CA ASP A 167 5.53 -4.50 2.81
C ASP A 167 7.00 -4.09 2.75
N VAL A 168 7.51 -3.53 3.84
CA VAL A 168 8.90 -3.06 3.89
C VAL A 168 9.90 -4.20 3.89
N ASP A 169 9.48 -5.41 4.26
CA ASP A 169 10.30 -6.62 4.32
C ASP A 169 10.21 -7.50 3.05
N ASP A 170 9.65 -6.96 1.97
CA ASP A 170 9.74 -7.57 0.66
C ASP A 170 11.18 -7.52 0.10
N LEU A 171 11.53 -8.56 -0.65
CA LEU A 171 12.74 -8.68 -1.46
C LEU A 171 12.32 -9.06 -2.88
N PHE A 172 12.56 -8.15 -3.83
CA PHE A 172 12.16 -8.32 -5.22
C PHE A 172 13.30 -8.81 -6.11
N MET A 173 13.00 -9.71 -7.03
CA MET A 173 13.94 -10.20 -8.03
C MET A 173 14.01 -9.32 -9.28
N ARG A 174 13.00 -8.47 -9.48
CA ARG A 174 12.87 -7.49 -10.58
C ARG A 174 12.01 -6.32 -10.16
N ASP A 175 12.04 -5.23 -10.93
CA ASP A 175 11.16 -4.08 -10.67
C ASP A 175 9.68 -4.51 -10.66
N PRO A 176 8.96 -4.38 -9.53
CA PRO A 176 7.56 -4.81 -9.44
C PRO A 176 6.62 -3.99 -10.30
N ALA A 177 7.03 -2.82 -10.82
CA ALA A 177 6.22 -2.03 -11.76
C ALA A 177 5.83 -2.82 -13.02
N VAL A 178 6.56 -3.90 -13.36
CA VAL A 178 6.16 -4.82 -14.43
C VAL A 178 4.72 -5.33 -14.26
N LEU A 179 4.24 -5.50 -13.02
CA LEU A 179 2.92 -6.06 -12.76
C LEU A 179 1.79 -5.25 -13.37
N ARG A 180 1.98 -3.94 -13.53
CA ARG A 180 1.03 -3.05 -14.21
C ARG A 180 0.85 -3.40 -15.70
N THR A 181 1.78 -4.14 -16.27
CA THR A 181 1.76 -4.57 -17.67
C THR A 181 1.16 -5.96 -17.87
N THR A 182 0.89 -6.70 -16.79
CA THR A 182 0.29 -8.04 -16.86
C THR A 182 -1.17 -7.96 -17.32
N GLU A 183 -1.64 -9.01 -17.99
CA GLU A 183 -3.01 -9.05 -18.52
C GLU A 183 -4.06 -9.02 -17.39
N GLY A 184 -3.77 -9.65 -16.24
CA GLY A 184 -4.62 -9.56 -15.05
C GLY A 184 -4.84 -8.13 -14.59
N TYR A 185 -3.76 -7.37 -14.40
CA TYR A 185 -3.84 -5.96 -14.00
C TYR A 185 -4.47 -5.06 -15.07
N LYS A 186 -4.11 -5.23 -16.35
CA LYS A 186 -4.70 -4.46 -17.44
C LYS A 186 -6.20 -4.67 -17.53
N ARG A 187 -6.68 -5.89 -17.26
CA ARG A 187 -8.10 -6.23 -17.30
C ARG A 187 -8.88 -5.63 -16.13
N THR A 188 -8.45 -5.86 -14.90
CA THR A 188 -9.26 -5.55 -13.71
C THR A 188 -8.80 -4.31 -12.96
N GLY A 189 -7.57 -3.85 -13.20
CA GLY A 189 -6.91 -2.83 -12.39
C GLY A 189 -6.42 -3.33 -11.05
N THR A 190 -6.41 -4.64 -10.81
CA THR A 190 -5.96 -5.21 -9.53
C THR A 190 -4.93 -6.32 -9.74
N THR A 191 -4.07 -6.54 -8.75
CA THR A 191 -3.30 -7.78 -8.65
C THR A 191 -3.14 -8.12 -7.18
N PHE A 192 -3.74 -9.25 -6.78
CA PHE A 192 -3.70 -9.81 -5.44
C PHE A 192 -3.00 -11.17 -5.46
N PHE A 193 -2.46 -11.57 -4.31
CA PHE A 193 -1.75 -12.84 -4.15
C PHE A 193 -2.41 -13.64 -3.04
N TYR A 194 -2.34 -14.97 -3.15
CA TYR A 194 -2.98 -15.85 -2.18
C TYR A 194 -2.07 -16.14 -1.00
N ASP A 195 -2.63 -16.18 0.21
CA ASP A 195 -1.93 -16.77 1.37
C ASP A 195 -2.10 -18.30 1.36
N ARG A 196 -1.51 -18.95 2.36
CA ARG A 196 -1.63 -20.37 2.64
C ARG A 196 -3.09 -20.76 2.84
N VAL A 197 -3.40 -22.01 2.50
CA VAL A 197 -4.72 -22.59 2.77
C VAL A 197 -4.65 -23.25 4.14
N LEU A 198 -5.09 -22.52 5.16
CA LEU A 198 -5.02 -22.95 6.56
C LEU A 198 -6.42 -23.15 7.14
N PRO A 199 -6.82 -24.42 7.39
CA PRO A 199 -8.08 -24.71 8.04
C PRO A 199 -8.06 -24.18 9.48
N SER A 200 -9.02 -23.32 9.81
CA SER A 200 -9.22 -22.77 11.15
C SER A 200 -10.67 -22.30 11.27
N ASP A 201 -11.18 -22.18 12.49
CA ASP A 201 -12.48 -21.59 12.85
C ASP A 201 -12.40 -20.09 13.17
N HIS A 202 -11.25 -19.45 12.92
CA HIS A 202 -11.07 -18.01 13.05
C HIS A 202 -11.51 -17.25 11.79
N PHE A 203 -11.58 -15.91 11.91
CA PHE A 203 -11.80 -14.98 10.79
C PHE A 203 -13.03 -15.36 9.96
N PHE A 204 -12.89 -15.59 8.66
CA PHE A 204 -14.00 -15.94 7.78
C PHE A 204 -14.76 -17.20 8.18
N ASN A 205 -14.08 -18.15 8.80
CA ASN A 205 -14.68 -19.40 9.22
C ASN A 205 -15.32 -19.33 10.61
N HIS A 206 -15.17 -18.20 11.31
CA HIS A 206 -15.89 -17.97 12.56
C HIS A 206 -17.39 -18.05 12.29
N LYS A 207 -18.11 -18.81 13.13
CA LYS A 207 -19.54 -19.04 12.95
C LYS A 207 -20.34 -18.32 14.01
N ASN A 208 -21.42 -17.69 13.58
CA ASN A 208 -22.41 -17.12 14.50
C ASN A 208 -23.30 -18.21 15.15
N GLU A 209 -24.23 -17.79 16.00
CA GLU A 209 -25.17 -18.69 16.71
C GLU A 209 -26.00 -19.58 15.78
N ASN A 210 -26.20 -19.15 14.53
CA ASN A 210 -26.94 -19.89 13.50
C ASN A 210 -26.03 -20.80 12.64
N ASN A 211 -24.77 -21.01 13.04
CA ASN A 211 -23.78 -21.82 12.33
C ASN A 211 -23.47 -21.29 10.90
N VAL A 212 -23.66 -19.99 10.66
CA VAL A 212 -23.29 -19.31 9.41
C VAL A 212 -21.90 -18.70 9.58
N SER A 213 -21.02 -18.92 8.60
CA SER A 213 -19.67 -18.36 8.60
C SER A 213 -19.71 -16.83 8.49
N TYR A 214 -18.70 -16.15 9.02
CA TYR A 214 -18.62 -14.69 8.96
C TYR A 214 -18.68 -14.19 7.52
N LEU A 215 -17.94 -14.82 6.60
CA LEU A 215 -17.90 -14.39 5.19
C LEU A 215 -19.29 -14.47 4.54
N GLU A 216 -20.03 -15.56 4.77
CA GLU A 216 -21.39 -15.70 4.27
C GLU A 216 -22.32 -14.67 4.93
N SER A 217 -22.16 -14.43 6.24
CA SER A 217 -22.94 -13.44 6.98
C SER A 217 -22.74 -12.04 6.42
N VAL A 218 -21.50 -11.56 6.26
CA VAL A 218 -21.24 -10.19 5.80
C VAL A 218 -21.73 -9.98 4.37
N LEU A 219 -21.58 -10.97 3.48
CA LEU A 219 -22.12 -10.89 2.12
C LEU A 219 -23.64 -10.72 2.11
N HIS A 220 -24.34 -11.34 3.06
CA HIS A 220 -25.80 -11.25 3.18
C HIS A 220 -26.28 -9.97 3.86
N THR A 221 -25.58 -9.51 4.90
CA THR A 221 -26.03 -8.40 5.75
C THR A 221 -25.48 -7.04 5.35
N PHE A 222 -24.46 -6.99 4.49
CA PHE A 222 -23.89 -5.73 4.01
C PHE A 222 -24.96 -4.88 3.28
N ASP A 223 -25.05 -3.61 3.64
CA ASP A 223 -25.93 -2.66 2.97
C ASP A 223 -25.30 -2.16 1.66
N TYR A 224 -25.43 -2.96 0.60
CA TYR A 224 -24.96 -2.62 -0.74
C TYR A 224 -25.46 -1.24 -1.23
N SER A 225 -26.67 -0.84 -0.82
CA SER A 225 -27.26 0.43 -1.24
C SER A 225 -26.55 1.64 -0.63
N SER A 226 -25.93 1.48 0.55
CA SER A 226 -25.17 2.53 1.24
C SER A 226 -23.97 3.02 0.41
N ILE A 227 -23.39 2.16 -0.42
CA ILE A 227 -22.29 2.50 -1.32
C ILE A 227 -22.76 2.67 -2.78
N GLY A 228 -24.06 2.63 -3.04
CA GLY A 228 -24.64 2.82 -4.37
C GLY A 228 -24.63 1.58 -5.27
N VAL A 229 -24.39 0.38 -4.72
CA VAL A 229 -24.51 -0.89 -5.44
C VAL A 229 -25.96 -1.35 -5.42
N ARG A 230 -26.53 -1.64 -6.59
CA ARG A 230 -27.95 -2.05 -6.73
C ARG A 230 -28.16 -3.55 -6.54
N GLN A 231 -27.16 -4.33 -6.92
CA GLN A 231 -27.12 -5.77 -6.74
C GLN A 231 -26.85 -6.07 -5.27
N GLY A 232 -27.72 -6.84 -4.63
CA GLY A 232 -27.54 -7.24 -3.24
C GLY A 232 -26.58 -8.43 -3.11
N TYR A 233 -26.96 -9.39 -2.28
CA TYR A 233 -26.27 -10.67 -2.16
C TYR A 233 -26.27 -11.41 -3.52
N GLU A 234 -25.08 -11.50 -4.10
CA GLU A 234 -24.78 -12.24 -5.32
C GLU A 234 -23.26 -12.45 -5.36
N PRO A 235 -22.75 -13.53 -4.74
CA PRO A 235 -21.33 -13.86 -4.77
C PRO A 235 -20.84 -14.10 -6.21
N SER A 236 -19.66 -13.59 -6.55
CA SER A 236 -19.03 -13.81 -7.85
C SER A 236 -18.69 -15.30 -8.07
N GLU A 237 -18.60 -15.72 -9.33
CA GLU A 237 -18.15 -17.10 -9.64
C GLU A 237 -16.74 -17.38 -9.13
N HIS A 238 -15.88 -16.35 -9.09
CA HIS A 238 -14.57 -16.45 -8.48
C HIS A 238 -14.68 -16.73 -6.97
N LEU A 239 -15.47 -15.95 -6.23
CA LEU A 239 -15.68 -16.14 -4.81
C LEU A 239 -16.26 -17.53 -4.50
N LYS A 240 -17.26 -17.99 -5.25
CA LYS A 240 -17.87 -19.32 -5.03
C LYS A 240 -16.85 -20.47 -5.14
N GLN A 241 -15.81 -20.30 -5.95
CA GLN A 241 -14.74 -21.29 -6.14
C GLN A 241 -13.61 -21.15 -5.11
N SER A 242 -13.51 -20.00 -4.44
CA SER A 242 -12.47 -19.69 -3.46
C SER A 242 -12.39 -20.69 -2.31
N PHE A 243 -11.22 -20.81 -1.68
CA PHE A 243 -11.08 -21.67 -0.50
C PHE A 243 -11.82 -21.08 0.70
N ALA A 244 -11.81 -19.75 0.85
CA ALA A 244 -12.51 -19.04 1.93
C ALA A 244 -14.02 -19.27 1.90
N TYR A 245 -14.68 -19.11 0.74
CA TYR A 245 -16.13 -19.29 0.62
C TYR A 245 -16.57 -20.74 0.88
N ARG A 246 -15.73 -21.70 0.48
CA ARG A 246 -15.97 -23.14 0.72
C ARG A 246 -15.64 -23.57 2.16
N GLY A 247 -15.16 -22.64 3.00
CA GLY A 247 -14.82 -22.88 4.40
C GLY A 247 -13.53 -23.67 4.62
N GLU A 248 -12.68 -23.78 3.59
CA GLU A 248 -11.45 -24.58 3.60
C GLU A 248 -10.24 -23.81 4.15
N THR A 249 -10.31 -22.48 4.20
CA THR A 249 -9.31 -21.61 4.80
C THR A 249 -9.96 -20.45 5.55
N ALA A 250 -9.34 -19.97 6.62
CA ALA A 250 -9.82 -18.83 7.38
C ALA A 250 -9.45 -17.46 6.75
N HIS A 251 -8.52 -17.45 5.81
CA HIS A 251 -7.99 -16.25 5.13
C HIS A 251 -7.58 -16.59 3.69
N GLU A 252 -7.63 -15.60 2.81
CA GLU A 252 -7.49 -15.79 1.37
C GLU A 252 -6.26 -15.09 0.81
N GLN A 253 -6.02 -13.84 1.23
CA GLN A 253 -5.07 -12.95 0.61
C GLN A 253 -3.77 -12.82 1.41
N ASP A 254 -2.65 -12.81 0.70
CA ASP A 254 -1.40 -12.23 1.18
C ASP A 254 -1.34 -10.75 0.76
N SER A 255 -1.16 -9.84 1.72
CA SER A 255 -1.16 -8.38 1.51
C SER A 255 0.24 -7.76 1.57
N SER A 256 1.29 -8.58 1.47
CA SER A 256 2.66 -8.08 1.30
C SER A 256 2.80 -7.26 0.00
N LEU A 257 2.08 -7.64 -1.06
CA LEU A 257 1.98 -6.90 -2.32
C LEU A 257 0.52 -6.73 -2.76
N VAL A 258 0.07 -5.49 -2.92
CA VAL A 258 -1.29 -5.17 -3.38
C VAL A 258 -1.23 -4.10 -4.47
N LEU A 259 -1.77 -4.39 -5.65
CA LEU A 259 -1.92 -3.40 -6.71
C LEU A 259 -3.38 -3.06 -6.94
N VAL A 260 -3.69 -1.76 -7.01
CA VAL A 260 -5.03 -1.25 -7.29
C VAL A 260 -4.95 0.00 -8.18
N ASP A 261 -5.69 -0.01 -9.28
CA ASP A 261 -6.05 1.16 -10.06
C ASP A 261 -7.38 1.72 -9.54
N LYS A 262 -7.29 2.75 -8.72
CA LYS A 262 -8.43 3.42 -8.09
C LYS A 262 -9.37 4.05 -9.12
N SER A 263 -8.88 4.41 -10.30
CA SER A 263 -9.72 4.98 -11.36
C SER A 263 -10.71 3.97 -11.96
N ARG A 264 -10.44 2.67 -11.76
CA ARG A 264 -11.27 1.55 -12.22
C ARG A 264 -11.89 0.74 -11.08
N ALA A 265 -11.73 1.19 -9.84
CA ALA A 265 -12.17 0.45 -8.65
C ALA A 265 -13.68 0.59 -8.34
N GLY A 266 -14.44 1.39 -9.10
CA GLY A 266 -15.86 1.59 -8.86
C GLY A 266 -16.12 2.06 -7.42
N GLN A 267 -17.00 1.33 -6.72
CA GLN A 267 -17.38 1.58 -5.32
C GLN A 267 -16.45 0.87 -4.31
N ALA A 268 -15.39 0.17 -4.75
CA ALA A 268 -14.54 -0.62 -3.85
C ALA A 268 -13.88 0.24 -2.77
N MET A 269 -13.53 1.50 -3.04
CA MET A 269 -12.94 2.37 -2.01
C MET A 269 -13.94 2.75 -0.91
N GLU A 270 -15.24 2.86 -1.22
CA GLU A 270 -16.29 3.09 -0.22
C GLU A 270 -16.51 1.83 0.64
N ALA A 271 -16.53 0.66 0.00
CA ALA A 271 -16.58 -0.62 0.71
C ALA A 271 -15.34 -0.81 1.61
N LEU A 272 -14.14 -0.46 1.11
CA LEU A 272 -12.89 -0.50 1.87
C LEU A 272 -12.95 0.42 3.08
N TRP A 273 -13.45 1.65 2.90
CA TRP A 273 -13.64 2.60 3.99
C TRP A 273 -14.54 2.04 5.09
N TRP A 274 -15.69 1.46 4.71
CA TRP A 274 -16.58 0.80 5.67
C TRP A 274 -15.89 -0.37 6.39
N LEU A 275 -15.19 -1.23 5.65
CA LEU A 275 -14.45 -2.37 6.22
C LEU A 275 -13.45 -1.92 7.30
N ILE A 276 -12.71 -0.84 7.03
CA ILE A 276 -11.64 -0.38 7.93
C ILE A 276 -12.09 0.63 8.98
N THR A 277 -13.28 1.20 8.91
CA THR A 277 -13.74 2.20 9.91
C THR A 277 -14.94 1.76 10.72
N LYS A 278 -15.68 0.75 10.27
CA LYS A 278 -16.83 0.18 10.97
C LYS A 278 -16.60 -1.30 11.25
N GLU A 279 -16.52 -2.09 10.17
CA GLU A 279 -16.60 -3.54 10.28
C GLU A 279 -15.49 -4.14 11.15
N ARG A 280 -14.24 -3.71 10.97
CA ARG A 280 -13.11 -4.24 11.75
C ARG A 280 -13.20 -4.00 13.26
N PHE A 281 -13.95 -2.99 13.69
CA PHE A 281 -14.09 -2.65 15.10
C PHE A 281 -15.21 -3.45 15.77
N GLU A 282 -16.15 -3.96 14.97
CA GLU A 282 -17.27 -4.78 15.42
C GLU A 282 -16.97 -6.28 15.26
N ASN A 283 -16.20 -6.64 14.24
CA ASN A 283 -15.93 -8.03 13.86
C ASN A 283 -14.46 -8.29 13.53
N SER A 284 -13.93 -9.40 14.03
CA SER A 284 -12.55 -9.85 13.75
C SER A 284 -12.51 -10.74 12.50
N PHE A 285 -12.61 -10.13 11.32
CA PHE A 285 -12.74 -10.87 10.06
C PHE A 285 -11.42 -11.21 9.34
N SER A 286 -10.30 -10.63 9.76
CA SER A 286 -9.02 -10.77 9.08
C SER A 286 -7.86 -10.81 10.07
N TYR A 287 -6.78 -11.51 9.70
CA TYR A 287 -5.49 -11.32 10.34
C TYR A 287 -4.88 -10.01 9.83
N GLY A 288 -5.05 -8.93 10.59
CA GLY A 288 -4.61 -7.62 10.14
C GLY A 288 -5.50 -7.10 9.01
N ASP A 289 -4.87 -6.54 7.99
CA ASP A 289 -5.52 -5.83 6.88
C ASP A 289 -5.88 -6.71 5.68
N LYS A 290 -5.36 -7.94 5.64
CA LYS A 290 -5.17 -8.71 4.41
C LYS A 290 -6.42 -8.93 3.58
N GLU A 291 -7.53 -9.21 4.26
CA GLU A 291 -8.77 -9.56 3.58
C GLU A 291 -9.58 -8.33 3.12
N ALA A 292 -9.26 -7.13 3.63
CA ALA A 292 -10.04 -5.94 3.36
C ALA A 292 -9.96 -5.49 1.89
N PHE A 293 -8.82 -5.74 1.23
CA PHE A 293 -8.60 -5.31 -0.15
C PHE A 293 -9.53 -6.03 -1.11
N TRP A 294 -9.41 -7.35 -1.26
CA TRP A 294 -10.24 -8.08 -2.22
C TRP A 294 -11.72 -8.10 -1.82
N LEU A 295 -12.03 -8.17 -0.51
CA LEU A 295 -13.42 -8.17 -0.04
C LEU A 295 -14.13 -6.86 -0.40
N SER A 296 -13.42 -5.73 -0.41
CA SER A 296 -13.99 -4.47 -0.86
C SER A 296 -14.41 -4.49 -2.34
N PHE A 297 -13.68 -5.20 -3.20
CA PHE A 297 -14.03 -5.40 -4.60
C PHE A 297 -15.22 -6.35 -4.75
N GLU A 298 -15.27 -7.44 -3.97
CA GLU A 298 -16.39 -8.37 -3.97
C GLU A 298 -17.70 -7.71 -3.48
N LEU A 299 -17.65 -6.94 -2.40
CA LEU A 299 -18.81 -6.20 -1.87
C LEU A 299 -19.27 -5.09 -2.82
N SER A 300 -18.36 -4.48 -3.57
CA SER A 300 -18.69 -3.45 -4.55
C SER A 300 -19.12 -3.99 -5.92
N LYS A 301 -19.13 -5.32 -6.10
CA LYS A 301 -19.40 -6.00 -7.39
C LYS A 301 -18.43 -5.57 -8.50
N GLN A 302 -17.23 -5.15 -8.12
CA GLN A 302 -16.16 -4.81 -9.05
C GLN A 302 -15.32 -6.04 -9.32
N GLU A 303 -15.00 -6.28 -10.60
CA GLU A 303 -14.12 -7.40 -10.95
C GLU A 303 -12.71 -7.18 -10.37
N TYR A 304 -12.12 -8.24 -9.83
CA TYR A 304 -10.75 -8.27 -9.31
C TYR A 304 -9.98 -9.49 -9.82
N PHE A 305 -8.67 -9.48 -9.61
CA PHE A 305 -7.74 -10.48 -10.10
C PHE A 305 -6.78 -10.89 -9.00
N PHE A 306 -6.83 -12.18 -8.66
CA PHE A 306 -5.77 -12.88 -7.95
C PHE A 306 -4.81 -13.54 -8.94
N SER A 307 -3.54 -13.65 -8.57
CA SER A 307 -2.56 -14.48 -9.26
C SER A 307 -3.14 -15.88 -9.54
N PRO A 308 -2.92 -16.47 -10.73
CA PRO A 308 -3.35 -17.85 -11.02
C PRO A 308 -2.57 -18.89 -10.20
N TRP A 309 -1.50 -18.47 -9.53
CA TRP A 309 -0.60 -19.31 -8.76
C TRP A 309 -0.90 -19.23 -7.27
N GLY A 310 -0.74 -20.38 -6.59
CA GLY A 310 -0.79 -20.42 -5.13
C GLY A 310 0.47 -19.83 -4.50
N VAL A 311 0.40 -19.63 -3.20
CA VAL A 311 1.54 -19.24 -2.37
C VAL A 311 2.71 -20.21 -2.52
N SER A 312 3.92 -19.68 -2.51
CA SER A 312 5.18 -20.43 -2.37
C SER A 312 5.88 -20.02 -1.07
N VAL A 313 6.88 -20.78 -0.62
CA VAL A 313 7.76 -20.34 0.47
C VAL A 313 9.22 -20.62 0.13
N VAL A 314 10.12 -19.84 0.72
CA VAL A 314 11.57 -20.14 0.70
C VAL A 314 11.96 -20.97 1.91
N ASP A 315 12.93 -21.86 1.77
CA ASP A 315 13.39 -22.72 2.86
C ASP A 315 13.97 -21.89 4.01
N SER A 316 13.29 -21.87 5.15
CA SER A 316 13.72 -21.10 6.33
C SER A 316 14.24 -22.00 7.47
N SER A 317 14.17 -23.32 7.33
CA SER A 317 14.66 -24.27 8.31
C SER A 317 16.15 -24.56 8.14
N THR A 318 16.85 -24.82 9.25
CA THR A 318 18.26 -25.25 9.27
C THR A 318 18.39 -26.74 9.62
N ASP A 319 19.59 -27.24 9.95
CA ASP A 319 19.82 -28.64 10.37
C ASP A 319 19.35 -29.71 9.35
N LYS A 320 19.78 -29.57 8.10
CA LYS A 320 19.51 -30.56 7.03
C LYS A 320 18.02 -30.82 6.80
N ASP A 321 17.16 -29.84 7.07
CA ASP A 321 15.71 -29.94 6.87
C ASP A 321 15.38 -30.35 5.44
N LEU A 322 16.02 -29.72 4.44
CA LEU A 322 15.87 -30.09 3.02
C LEU A 322 16.24 -31.55 2.71
N GLU A 323 17.20 -32.16 3.43
CA GLU A 323 17.54 -33.58 3.25
C GLU A 323 16.44 -34.48 3.82
N ARG A 324 15.81 -34.07 4.93
CA ARG A 324 14.79 -34.83 5.67
C ARG A 324 13.37 -34.62 5.13
N HIS A 325 13.11 -33.46 4.52
CA HIS A 325 11.82 -32.95 4.08
C HIS A 325 11.90 -32.40 2.65
N ASN A 326 12.53 -33.15 1.73
CA ASN A 326 12.87 -32.69 0.38
C ASN A 326 11.68 -32.29 -0.53
N ASP A 327 10.44 -32.49 -0.10
CA ASP A 327 9.23 -32.12 -0.82
C ASP A 327 8.32 -31.15 -0.03
N SER A 328 8.79 -30.62 1.09
CA SER A 328 8.01 -29.77 1.99
C SER A 328 8.90 -28.66 2.54
N LEU A 329 8.49 -27.40 2.35
CA LEU A 329 9.26 -26.25 2.83
C LEU A 329 8.46 -25.47 3.86
N CYS A 330 9.15 -24.95 4.87
CA CYS A 330 8.61 -24.03 5.85
C CYS A 330 9.36 -22.71 5.75
N GLY A 331 8.64 -21.59 5.69
CA GLY A 331 9.32 -20.30 5.68
C GLY A 331 8.52 -19.13 5.16
N SER A 332 9.26 -18.08 4.81
CA SER A 332 8.76 -16.78 4.33
C SER A 332 7.96 -16.94 3.05
N ILE A 333 6.83 -16.22 2.95
CA ILE A 333 5.91 -16.28 1.80
C ILE A 333 6.63 -15.73 0.57
N ALA A 334 6.47 -16.42 -0.55
CA ALA A 334 7.05 -16.08 -1.83
C ALA A 334 6.02 -16.24 -2.94
N HIS A 335 6.18 -15.45 -4.01
CA HIS A 335 5.29 -15.48 -5.16
C HIS A 335 6.05 -15.43 -6.48
N TYR A 336 5.44 -16.05 -7.48
CA TYR A 336 5.86 -15.99 -8.87
C TYR A 336 5.10 -14.88 -9.61
N MET A 337 5.60 -14.49 -10.78
CA MET A 337 4.90 -13.61 -11.69
C MET A 337 3.49 -14.15 -11.99
N PRO A 338 2.44 -13.31 -11.91
CA PRO A 338 1.04 -13.73 -12.05
C PRO A 338 0.62 -13.85 -13.52
N ILE A 339 1.44 -14.56 -14.30
CA ILE A 339 1.21 -14.84 -15.72
C ILE A 339 1.26 -16.35 -15.96
N GLU A 340 0.43 -16.83 -16.89
CA GLU A 340 0.36 -18.23 -17.30
C GLU A 340 1.33 -18.50 -18.47
N ASP A 341 2.64 -18.40 -18.22
CA ASP A 341 3.69 -18.79 -19.16
C ASP A 341 4.28 -20.17 -18.81
N GLU A 342 5.13 -20.71 -19.68
CA GLU A 342 5.77 -22.02 -19.46
C GLU A 342 6.83 -21.95 -18.35
N GLU A 343 7.69 -20.93 -18.38
CA GLU A 343 8.84 -20.79 -17.48
C GLU A 343 8.47 -20.01 -16.20
N PRO A 344 8.61 -20.60 -15.00
CA PRO A 344 8.25 -19.92 -13.76
C PRO A 344 9.23 -18.80 -13.40
N GLU A 345 8.78 -17.56 -13.51
CA GLU A 345 9.56 -16.39 -13.08
C GLU A 345 9.28 -16.03 -11.61
N PHE A 346 10.29 -16.20 -10.75
CA PHE A 346 10.21 -15.83 -9.33
C PHE A 346 10.18 -14.31 -9.17
N LEU A 347 9.15 -13.77 -8.51
CA LEU A 347 8.93 -12.33 -8.38
C LEU A 347 9.51 -11.77 -7.09
N TYR A 348 9.05 -12.25 -5.93
CA TYR A 348 9.44 -11.70 -4.63
C TYR A 348 9.17 -12.64 -3.46
N VAL A 349 9.87 -12.40 -2.35
CA VAL A 349 9.63 -13.03 -1.04
C VAL A 349 9.40 -11.95 0.01
N ASN A 350 8.40 -12.15 0.86
CA ASN A 350 8.11 -11.34 2.04
C ASN A 350 8.70 -12.03 3.28
N GLY A 351 9.72 -11.42 3.89
CA GLY A 351 10.36 -12.05 5.04
C GLY A 351 11.34 -11.18 5.80
N LYS A 352 10.87 -10.54 6.88
CA LYS A 352 11.69 -9.80 7.86
C LYS A 352 12.97 -10.52 8.26
N ALA A 353 12.86 -11.82 8.48
CA ALA A 353 13.95 -12.69 8.91
C ALA A 353 15.09 -12.86 7.89
N LEU A 354 14.81 -12.61 6.61
CA LEU A 354 15.87 -12.57 5.61
C LEU A 354 16.77 -11.35 5.83
N LEU A 355 16.30 -10.28 6.48
CA LEU A 355 17.04 -9.04 6.64
C LEU A 355 17.57 -8.87 8.07
N ASP A 356 16.72 -9.15 9.05
CA ASP A 356 17.02 -9.03 10.47
C ASP A 356 17.28 -10.42 11.06
N PRO A 357 18.53 -10.75 11.45
CA PRO A 357 18.86 -12.04 12.06
C PRO A 357 18.15 -12.24 13.41
N PHE A 358 17.57 -11.18 13.99
CA PHE A 358 16.83 -11.19 15.25
C PHE A 358 15.39 -10.69 15.06
N ALA A 359 14.68 -11.20 14.05
CA ALA A 359 13.34 -10.73 13.70
C ALA A 359 12.31 -10.75 14.85
N GLU A 360 12.40 -11.70 15.79
CA GLU A 360 11.56 -11.81 17.01
C GLU A 360 12.07 -10.95 18.20
N GLY A 361 13.21 -10.27 18.01
CA GLY A 361 13.89 -9.49 19.03
C GLY A 361 14.85 -10.29 19.92
N LEU A 362 15.89 -9.60 20.41
CA LEU A 362 16.97 -10.20 21.20
C LEU A 362 16.50 -10.92 22.48
N THR A 363 15.38 -10.49 23.05
CA THR A 363 14.83 -11.03 24.30
C THR A 363 14.00 -12.29 24.10
N SER A 364 13.54 -12.55 22.88
CA SER A 364 12.62 -13.66 22.56
C SER A 364 13.34 -14.88 21.99
N HIS A 365 14.66 -14.83 21.80
CA HIS A 365 15.44 -15.94 21.22
C HIS A 365 15.36 -17.24 22.00
N HIS A 366 15.15 -17.17 23.32
CA HIS A 366 15.02 -18.36 24.15
C HIS A 366 13.64 -19.02 24.07
N THR A 367 12.63 -18.32 23.51
CA THR A 367 11.25 -18.80 23.36
C THR A 367 10.82 -18.98 21.90
N ALA A 368 11.62 -18.48 20.95
CA ALA A 368 11.41 -18.69 19.52
C ALA A 368 11.46 -20.20 19.23
N THR A 369 10.40 -20.72 18.63
CA THR A 369 10.32 -22.14 18.26
C THR A 369 11.32 -22.45 17.15
N THR A 370 11.82 -23.69 17.04
CA THR A 370 12.91 -24.05 16.11
C THR A 370 12.59 -23.80 14.62
N ASN A 371 11.32 -23.75 14.27
CA ASN A 371 10.79 -23.32 12.96
C ASN A 371 10.97 -21.81 12.68
N VAL A 372 11.35 -21.04 13.70
CA VAL A 372 11.69 -19.61 13.65
C VAL A 372 13.23 -19.41 13.67
N LEU A 373 14.02 -20.51 13.67
CA LEU A 373 15.48 -20.43 13.50
C LEU A 373 15.81 -20.31 12.02
N TYR A 374 15.88 -19.05 11.59
CA TYR A 374 15.93 -18.64 10.20
C TYR A 374 17.19 -19.11 9.46
N ASN A 375 16.99 -19.84 8.36
CA ASN A 375 18.01 -20.03 7.35
C ASN A 375 18.36 -18.66 6.74
N THR A 376 19.52 -18.12 7.14
CA THR A 376 20.00 -16.84 6.63
C THR A 376 20.48 -16.91 5.19
N ASN A 377 20.57 -18.10 4.58
CA ASN A 377 20.94 -18.26 3.19
C ASN A 377 20.06 -19.34 2.55
N PRO A 378 18.77 -19.05 2.30
CA PRO A 378 17.87 -19.98 1.65
C PRO A 378 18.41 -20.34 0.27
N THR A 379 18.19 -21.57 -0.14
CA THR A 379 18.69 -22.14 -1.40
C THR A 379 17.57 -22.67 -2.29
N HIS A 380 16.37 -22.87 -1.73
CA HIS A 380 15.24 -23.48 -2.38
C HIS A 380 13.95 -22.69 -2.15
N ILE A 381 13.05 -22.83 -3.11
CA ILE A 381 11.71 -22.27 -3.10
C ILE A 381 10.72 -23.38 -3.48
N THR A 382 9.49 -23.28 -2.98
CA THR A 382 8.39 -24.10 -3.45
C THR A 382 8.14 -23.81 -4.94
N PRO A 383 8.09 -24.82 -5.82
CA PRO A 383 7.87 -24.59 -7.24
C PRO A 383 6.51 -23.94 -7.51
N ARG A 384 6.45 -23.14 -8.57
CA ARG A 384 5.20 -22.52 -9.04
C ARG A 384 4.15 -23.57 -9.33
N GLN A 385 2.97 -23.43 -8.71
CA GLN A 385 1.84 -24.31 -8.94
C GLN A 385 0.52 -23.64 -8.61
N LYS A 386 -0.58 -24.25 -9.06
CA LYS A 386 -1.94 -23.81 -8.69
C LYS A 386 -2.14 -23.95 -7.19
N ARG A 387 -2.95 -23.05 -6.62
CA ARG A 387 -3.27 -23.04 -5.19
C ARG A 387 -3.95 -24.35 -4.77
N SER A 388 -3.54 -24.88 -3.63
CA SER A 388 -4.11 -26.08 -3.03
C SER A 388 -3.92 -26.08 -1.51
N PRO A 389 -4.68 -26.89 -0.75
CA PRO A 389 -4.35 -27.23 0.64
C PRO A 389 -3.03 -27.99 0.76
N ASN A 390 -2.52 -28.11 1.99
CA ASN A 390 -1.39 -28.97 2.32
C ASN A 390 -1.64 -30.43 1.89
N ARG A 391 -0.67 -31.05 1.23
CA ARG A 391 -0.76 -32.38 0.61
C ARG A 391 -0.08 -33.44 1.48
N GLU A 392 -0.12 -34.69 1.00
CA GLU A 392 0.75 -35.75 1.52
C GLU A 392 2.22 -35.42 1.22
N THR A 393 3.12 -35.81 2.12
CA THR A 393 4.57 -35.62 1.99
C THR A 393 5.26 -36.97 2.03
N LYS A 394 6.41 -37.06 1.36
CA LYS A 394 7.35 -38.19 1.43
C LYS A 394 8.15 -38.20 2.74
N SER A 395 8.08 -37.13 3.52
CA SER A 395 8.73 -37.05 4.82
C SER A 395 8.16 -38.10 5.78
N GLY A 396 9.06 -38.79 6.50
CA GLY A 396 8.67 -39.69 7.60
C GLY A 396 8.31 -38.95 8.90
N PHE A 397 8.24 -37.62 8.88
CA PHE A 397 7.96 -36.81 10.06
C PHE A 397 6.51 -36.90 10.51
N THR A 398 6.33 -37.34 11.76
CA THR A 398 5.02 -37.56 12.39
C THR A 398 4.67 -36.48 13.41
N GLY A 399 5.53 -35.48 13.60
CA GLY A 399 5.23 -34.32 14.44
C GLY A 399 4.19 -33.39 13.82
N GLY A 400 3.69 -32.44 14.62
CA GLY A 400 2.85 -31.36 14.12
C GLY A 400 3.64 -30.46 13.18
N TRP A 401 3.02 -30.08 12.06
CA TRP A 401 3.62 -29.13 11.11
C TRP A 401 3.24 -27.70 11.50
N PRO A 402 4.21 -26.77 11.56
CA PRO A 402 3.91 -25.35 11.68
C PRO A 402 3.05 -24.83 10.52
N ASN A 403 2.30 -23.75 10.76
CA ASN A 403 1.37 -23.17 9.79
C ASN A 403 2.09 -22.51 8.60
N GLU A 404 3.36 -22.14 8.77
CA GLU A 404 4.19 -21.58 7.71
C GLU A 404 4.67 -22.63 6.68
N CYS A 405 4.42 -23.92 6.92
CA CYS A 405 4.86 -25.01 6.08
C CYS A 405 3.89 -25.32 4.93
N LEU A 406 4.48 -25.48 3.74
CA LEU A 406 3.84 -26.03 2.54
C LEU A 406 4.27 -27.48 2.34
N ARG A 407 3.39 -28.40 2.73
CA ARG A 407 3.66 -29.84 2.78
C ARG A 407 3.32 -30.54 1.47
N GLY A 408 4.30 -31.24 0.90
CA GLY A 408 4.13 -31.99 -0.35
C GLY A 408 4.05 -31.09 -1.60
N PHE A 409 4.59 -29.88 -1.52
CA PHE A 409 4.56 -28.91 -2.62
C PHE A 409 5.84 -28.98 -3.47
N GLY A 410 6.87 -29.71 -3.02
CA GLY A 410 8.17 -29.80 -3.67
C GLY A 410 9.12 -28.68 -3.25
N ALA A 411 10.37 -28.82 -3.67
CA ALA A 411 11.42 -27.83 -3.50
C ALA A 411 12.26 -27.78 -4.78
N VAL A 412 12.50 -26.57 -5.30
CA VAL A 412 13.38 -26.32 -6.45
C VAL A 412 14.41 -25.26 -6.08
N PRO A 413 15.60 -25.24 -6.70
CA PRO A 413 16.60 -24.22 -6.41
C PRO A 413 16.07 -22.80 -6.66
N LEU A 414 16.47 -21.86 -5.80
CA LEU A 414 16.29 -20.44 -6.04
C LEU A 414 17.13 -19.99 -7.25
N PRO A 415 16.73 -18.91 -7.96
CA PRO A 415 17.55 -18.34 -9.01
C PRO A 415 18.95 -17.94 -8.52
N ASP A 416 19.98 -18.11 -9.36
CA ASP A 416 21.37 -17.83 -9.01
C ASP A 416 21.61 -16.38 -8.52
N ASN A 417 20.80 -15.44 -9.01
CA ASN A 417 20.88 -14.03 -8.61
C ASN A 417 20.17 -13.72 -7.27
N PHE A 418 19.50 -14.68 -6.62
CA PHE A 418 18.81 -14.47 -5.35
C PHE A 418 19.78 -14.08 -4.22
N ALA A 419 20.85 -14.85 -4.00
CA ALA A 419 21.81 -14.56 -2.93
C ALA A 419 22.52 -13.20 -3.12
N PRO A 420 22.98 -12.83 -4.33
CA PRO A 420 23.44 -11.47 -4.63
C PRO A 420 22.43 -10.37 -4.30
N GLN A 421 21.15 -10.55 -4.63
CA GLN A 421 20.09 -9.59 -4.33
C GLN A 421 19.86 -9.46 -2.82
N LEU A 422 19.73 -10.59 -2.12
CA LEU A 422 19.58 -10.62 -0.67
C LEU A 422 20.75 -9.95 0.05
N LEU A 423 21.99 -10.17 -0.41
CA LEU A 423 23.17 -9.52 0.15
C LEU A 423 23.12 -8.00 -0.01
N ARG A 424 22.73 -7.51 -1.20
CA ARG A 424 22.55 -6.07 -1.44
C ARG A 424 21.49 -5.46 -0.54
N ARG A 425 20.33 -6.11 -0.44
CA ARG A 425 19.23 -5.72 0.45
C ARG A 425 19.70 -5.63 1.92
N ARG A 426 20.47 -6.61 2.40
CA ARG A 426 21.08 -6.63 3.74
C ARG A 426 22.08 -5.52 3.97
N MET A 427 22.93 -5.21 2.98
CA MET A 427 23.90 -4.12 3.08
C MET A 427 23.20 -2.77 3.24
N PHE A 428 22.12 -2.53 2.50
CA PHE A 428 21.30 -1.32 2.68
C PHE A 428 20.61 -1.29 4.05
N TYR A 429 20.06 -2.43 4.50
CA TYR A 429 19.42 -2.54 5.81
C TYR A 429 20.42 -2.23 6.94
N MET A 430 21.55 -2.92 6.98
CA MET A 430 22.59 -2.73 7.99
C MET A 430 23.22 -1.34 7.92
N GLY A 431 23.46 -0.83 6.70
CA GLY A 431 23.93 0.53 6.49
C GLY A 431 22.99 1.58 7.10
N THR A 432 21.68 1.40 6.94
CA THR A 432 20.69 2.28 7.58
C THR A 432 20.67 2.11 9.10
N ARG A 433 20.68 0.87 9.62
CA ARG A 433 20.71 0.58 11.06
C ARG A 433 21.92 1.20 11.76
N MET A 434 23.06 1.25 11.06
CA MET A 434 24.32 1.76 11.58
C MET A 434 24.57 3.24 11.26
N ASP A 435 23.61 3.94 10.65
CA ASP A 435 23.72 5.34 10.23
C ASP A 435 24.92 5.60 9.30
N VAL A 436 25.14 4.68 8.34
CA VAL A 436 26.21 4.72 7.33
C VAL A 436 25.58 5.08 5.97
N PRO A 437 25.32 6.36 5.67
CA PRO A 437 24.59 6.77 4.46
C PRO A 437 25.30 6.39 3.16
N GLY A 438 26.63 6.24 3.19
CA GLY A 438 27.42 5.77 2.04
C GLY A 438 26.99 4.38 1.55
N ALA A 439 26.46 3.54 2.44
CA ALA A 439 25.94 2.22 2.08
C ALA A 439 24.74 2.30 1.13
N LEU A 440 23.99 3.40 1.13
CA LEU A 440 22.78 3.54 0.32
C LEU A 440 23.05 4.10 -1.08
N GLN A 441 24.26 4.59 -1.35
CA GLN A 441 24.55 5.38 -2.55
C GLN A 441 24.75 4.54 -3.81
N ALA A 442 25.21 3.30 -3.68
CA ALA A 442 25.57 2.45 -4.81
C ALA A 442 24.72 1.19 -4.88
N CYS A 443 24.32 0.81 -6.08
CA CYS A 443 23.70 -0.47 -6.38
C CYS A 443 24.80 -1.52 -6.53
N TYR A 444 25.48 -1.85 -5.42
CA TYR A 444 26.62 -2.77 -5.38
C TYR A 444 26.43 -3.96 -6.33
N PRO A 445 27.29 -4.13 -7.35
CA PRO A 445 27.21 -5.27 -8.24
C PRO A 445 27.81 -6.46 -7.52
N PHE A 446 26.96 -7.29 -6.93
CA PHE A 446 27.36 -8.62 -6.49
C PHE A 446 27.16 -9.55 -7.67
N ASN A 447 28.26 -9.99 -8.29
CA ASN A 447 28.21 -11.07 -9.26
C ASN A 447 28.14 -12.38 -8.46
N GLY A 448 27.13 -13.21 -8.77
CA GLY A 448 27.01 -14.57 -8.24
C GLY A 448 28.13 -15.47 -8.75
#